data_AF-A0A972HK30-F1
#
_entry.id   AF-A0A972HK30-F1
#
_cell.length_a   1.000
_cell.length_b   1.000
_cell.length_c   1.000
_cell.angle_alpha   90.00
_cell.angle_beta   90.00
_cell.angle_gamma   90.00
#
_symmetry.space_group_name_H-M   'P 1'
#
loop_
_entity.id
_entity.type
_entity.pdbx_description
1 polymer ?
#
loop_
_entity_poly.entity_id
_entity_poly.type
_entity_poly.pdbx_seq_one_letter_code
_entity_poly.pdbx_strand_id
1 'polypeptide(L)'
;MNASAVLQQTLEKFVHSPAFGDVGIGEFRRFEKIRLFERPYSVQAIYRLVGTEGARNVYVKLFKNWRKKPESQFKQEIETEFHTIQFWYDQLKEFPDMTTFRPLFYDRDSDCIITEETPGKNLAILIQQNARFFPKTSIVNTLANYLFKAGRLLYHFQQKTRQDALYDYQTLIEDVDIRLKQLVTIPAAGFTESDRQQVLQFYQRHLTEAQKRAFPEVILHRDFGLGNLLVSGDAIVVHDFNRLEKGHPYFDFTRLYHQLEMLLYKPIYRPKVIRRLQDAYFRGYGFSEGRQDVVFNFFFLRHFFTHLLGLVRSSESSILSRLYSSWVKHRHQQYIRRIIQQGR
;
A
#
# COMPACT_ATOMS: atom_id res chain seq x y z
N MET A 1 29.89 -3.89 12.64
CA MET A 1 29.26 -4.82 13.60
C MET A 1 28.35 -5.77 12.83
N ASN A 2 28.27 -7.06 13.20
CA ASN A 2 27.36 -8.02 12.54
C ASN A 2 25.90 -7.62 12.86
N ALA A 3 25.02 -7.57 11.86
CA ALA A 3 23.60 -7.22 12.04
C ALA A 3 22.90 -8.07 13.11
N SER A 4 23.25 -9.36 13.23
CA SER A 4 22.70 -10.22 14.28
C SER A 4 23.09 -9.76 15.69
N ALA A 5 24.29 -9.20 15.87
CA ALA A 5 24.74 -8.70 17.16
C ALA A 5 24.03 -7.38 17.52
N VAL A 6 23.85 -6.48 16.55
CA VAL A 6 23.10 -5.23 16.74
C VAL A 6 21.65 -5.53 17.16
N LEU A 7 20.99 -6.46 16.46
CA LEU A 7 19.61 -6.87 16.79
C LEU A 7 19.49 -7.46 18.20
N GLN A 8 20.46 -8.26 18.63
CA GLN A 8 20.49 -8.82 20.00
C GLN A 8 20.73 -7.74 21.04
N GLN A 9 21.67 -6.82 20.80
CA GLN A 9 21.92 -5.68 21.70
C GLN A 9 20.69 -4.80 21.85
N THR A 10 19.96 -4.51 20.77
CA THR A 10 18.70 -3.77 20.83
C THR A 10 17.65 -4.50 21.66
N LEU A 11 17.56 -5.83 21.57
CA LEU A 11 16.65 -6.62 22.40
C LEU A 11 17.02 -6.55 23.89
N GLU A 12 18.31 -6.62 24.21
CA GLU A 12 18.77 -6.46 25.59
C GLU A 12 18.37 -5.07 26.14
N LYS A 13 18.53 -4.00 25.36
CA LYS A 13 18.03 -2.68 25.77
C LYS A 13 16.51 -2.67 25.97
N PHE A 14 15.76 -3.32 25.08
CA PHE A 14 14.31 -3.37 25.14
C PHE A 14 13.78 -4.09 26.39
N VAL A 15 14.30 -5.28 26.71
CA VAL A 15 13.78 -6.10 27.84
C VAL A 15 14.06 -5.47 29.21
N HIS A 16 15.02 -4.55 29.29
CA HIS A 16 15.30 -3.74 30.48
C HIS A 16 14.63 -2.35 30.45
N SER A 17 13.86 -2.05 29.40
CA SER A 17 13.14 -0.77 29.28
C SER A 17 11.75 -0.84 29.92
N PRO A 18 11.16 0.29 30.35
CA PRO A 18 9.79 0.32 30.85
C PRO A 18 8.76 -0.21 29.84
N ALA A 19 9.01 -0.05 28.53
CA ALA A 19 8.14 -0.52 27.47
C ALA A 19 8.04 -2.05 27.38
N PHE A 20 8.92 -2.80 28.05
CA PHE A 20 8.80 -4.26 28.10
C PHE A 20 7.59 -4.72 28.93
N GLY A 21 7.19 -3.97 29.96
CA GLY A 21 6.03 -4.31 30.80
C GLY A 21 4.74 -4.46 29.99
N ASP A 22 4.63 -3.70 28.90
CA ASP A 22 3.50 -3.67 27.97
C ASP A 22 3.33 -4.93 27.11
N VAL A 23 4.34 -5.81 27.08
CA VAL A 23 4.33 -7.07 26.34
C VAL A 23 3.42 -8.12 27.03
N GLY A 24 3.26 -8.02 28.36
CA GLY A 24 2.36 -8.88 29.14
C GLY A 24 2.80 -10.35 29.18
N ILE A 25 4.11 -10.61 29.38
CA ILE A 25 4.67 -11.97 29.55
C ILE A 25 5.32 -12.19 30.92
N GLY A 26 5.08 -11.30 31.88
CA GLY A 26 5.74 -11.30 33.20
C GLY A 26 7.22 -10.94 33.11
N GLU A 27 8.02 -11.45 34.04
CA GLU A 27 9.46 -11.19 34.10
C GLU A 27 10.19 -11.85 32.93
N PHE A 28 11.10 -11.10 32.29
CA PHE A 28 11.91 -11.61 31.19
C PHE A 28 12.81 -12.77 31.64
N ARG A 29 12.86 -13.85 30.85
CA ARG A 29 13.78 -14.99 31.08
C ARG A 29 14.82 -15.13 29.99
N ARG A 30 14.40 -15.07 28.72
CA ARG A 30 15.27 -15.24 27.55
C ARG A 30 14.55 -14.83 26.27
N PHE A 31 15.32 -14.63 25.19
CA PHE A 31 14.77 -14.54 23.83
C PHE A 31 15.42 -15.56 22.89
N GLU A 32 14.67 -15.98 21.87
CA GLU A 32 15.11 -16.93 20.84
C GLU A 32 14.93 -16.31 19.45
N LYS A 33 15.96 -16.36 18.60
CA LYS A 33 15.83 -15.94 17.20
C LYS A 33 15.06 -17.01 16.42
N ILE A 34 13.88 -16.67 15.93
CA ILE A 34 13.04 -17.57 15.12
C ILE A 34 13.42 -17.49 13.65
N ARG A 35 13.58 -16.26 13.13
CA ARG A 35 13.85 -16.05 11.70
C ARG A 35 14.60 -14.76 11.47
N LEU A 36 15.46 -14.76 10.45
CA LEU A 36 16.19 -13.60 9.95
C LEU A 36 15.87 -13.41 8.47
N PHE A 37 15.68 -12.16 8.05
CA PHE A 37 15.42 -11.76 6.68
C PHE A 37 16.33 -10.60 6.32
N GLU A 38 16.92 -10.65 5.14
CA GLU A 38 17.66 -9.53 4.60
C GLU A 38 16.87 -8.87 3.47
N ARG A 39 16.72 -7.56 3.55
CA ARG A 39 16.09 -6.70 2.53
C ARG A 39 17.09 -5.65 2.05
N PRO A 40 16.85 -5.03 0.88
CA PRO A 40 17.72 -3.97 0.37
C PRO A 40 17.91 -2.81 1.36
N TYR A 41 16.87 -2.46 2.11
CA TYR A 41 16.85 -1.29 3.00
C TYR A 41 16.80 -1.61 4.49
N SER A 42 16.77 -2.89 4.87
CA SER A 42 16.74 -3.30 6.28
C SER A 42 17.20 -4.74 6.48
N VAL A 43 17.62 -5.07 7.70
CA VAL A 43 17.68 -6.43 8.20
C VAL A 43 16.53 -6.59 9.18
N GLN A 44 15.77 -7.66 9.05
CA GLN A 44 14.56 -7.90 9.81
C GLN A 44 14.67 -9.25 10.51
N ALA A 45 14.20 -9.35 11.75
CA ALA A 45 14.19 -10.60 12.48
C ALA A 45 12.92 -10.78 13.30
N ILE A 46 12.50 -12.02 13.46
CA ILE A 46 11.46 -12.41 14.41
C ILE A 46 12.16 -13.07 15.59
N TYR A 47 11.90 -12.55 16.78
CA TYR A 47 12.37 -13.12 18.04
C TYR A 47 11.18 -13.54 18.89
N ARG A 48 11.31 -14.66 19.58
CA ARG A 48 10.39 -15.09 20.62
C ARG A 48 10.93 -14.64 21.96
N LEU A 49 10.20 -13.77 22.65
CA LEU A 49 10.46 -13.38 24.03
C LEU A 49 9.75 -14.36 24.95
N VAL A 50 10.47 -14.90 25.93
CA VAL A 50 9.95 -15.86 26.92
C VAL A 50 10.05 -15.22 28.29
N GLY A 51 8.93 -15.15 28.99
CA GLY A 51 8.85 -14.66 30.37
C GLY A 51 8.23 -15.68 31.32
N THR A 52 7.89 -15.25 32.53
CA THR A 52 7.29 -16.10 33.57
C THR A 52 5.84 -16.49 33.27
N GLU A 53 5.10 -15.65 32.56
CA GLU A 53 3.65 -15.82 32.31
C GLU A 53 3.33 -16.27 30.87
N GLY A 54 4.33 -16.36 30.01
CA GLY A 54 4.14 -16.85 28.65
C GLY A 54 5.25 -16.46 27.69
N ALA A 55 4.90 -16.45 26.42
CA ALA A 55 5.80 -16.03 25.35
C ALA A 55 5.06 -15.22 24.30
N ARG A 56 5.78 -14.27 23.70
CA ARG A 56 5.31 -13.43 22.60
C ARG A 56 6.39 -13.31 21.55
N ASN A 57 5.98 -13.24 20.30
CA ASN A 57 6.90 -12.97 19.21
C ASN A 57 6.94 -11.46 18.94
N VAL A 58 8.12 -10.94 18.66
CA VAL A 58 8.35 -9.55 18.28
C VAL A 58 9.11 -9.49 16.97
N TYR A 59 8.85 -8.42 16.23
CA TYR A 59 9.56 -8.10 15.01
C TYR A 59 10.59 -7.01 15.28
N VAL A 60 11.84 -7.23 14.88
CA VAL A 60 12.93 -6.27 15.04
C VAL A 60 13.41 -5.87 13.63
N LYS A 61 13.33 -4.58 13.31
CA LYS A 61 13.74 -4.02 12.02
C LYS A 61 14.94 -3.10 12.24
N LEU A 62 16.11 -3.54 11.79
CA LEU A 62 17.34 -2.75 11.69
C LEU A 62 17.38 -2.05 10.33
N PHE A 63 17.41 -0.74 10.31
CA PHE A 63 17.41 0.04 9.08
C PHE A 63 18.83 0.13 8.48
N LYS A 64 18.91 0.17 7.15
CA LYS A 64 20.17 0.39 6.42
C LYS A 64 20.15 1.78 5.79
N ASN A 65 21.18 2.60 6.04
CA ASN A 65 21.36 3.89 5.37
C ASN A 65 21.87 3.72 3.93
N TRP A 66 21.12 2.99 3.10
CA TRP A 66 21.47 2.67 1.70
C TRP A 66 21.69 3.92 0.85
N ARG A 67 20.92 4.98 1.13
CA ARG A 67 21.00 6.25 0.39
C ARG A 67 22.13 7.16 0.86
N LYS A 68 22.92 6.73 1.87
CA LYS A 68 24.02 7.50 2.46
C LYS A 68 23.59 8.93 2.87
N LYS A 69 22.39 9.03 3.44
CA LYS A 69 21.91 10.30 4.00
C LYS A 69 22.80 10.72 5.17
N PRO A 70 22.90 12.01 5.49
CA PRO A 70 23.47 12.46 6.76
C PRO A 70 22.85 11.67 7.92
N GLU A 71 23.69 11.26 8.89
CA GLU A 71 23.26 10.39 10.00
C GLU A 71 22.09 10.97 10.79
N SER A 72 22.12 12.28 11.06
CA SER A 72 21.04 12.98 11.76
C SER A 72 19.70 12.88 11.02
N GLN A 73 19.71 13.08 9.70
CA GLN A 73 18.52 12.96 8.87
C GLN A 73 18.02 11.50 8.84
N PHE A 74 18.91 10.53 8.71
CA PHE A 74 18.54 9.12 8.71
C PHE A 74 17.89 8.69 10.03
N LYS A 75 18.47 9.08 11.17
CA LYS A 75 17.92 8.83 12.50
C LYS A 75 16.54 9.47 12.67
N GLN A 76 16.40 10.73 12.25
CA GLN A 76 15.12 11.46 12.32
C GLN A 76 14.01 10.77 11.49
N GLU A 77 14.34 10.20 10.33
CA GLU A 77 13.38 9.47 9.51
C GLU A 77 12.87 8.19 10.20
N ILE A 78 13.74 7.46 10.89
CA ILE A 78 13.36 6.24 11.61
C ILE A 78 12.51 6.60 12.84
N GLU A 79 12.91 7.62 13.60
CA GLU A 79 12.14 8.14 14.72
C GLU A 79 10.74 8.58 14.26
N THR A 80 10.65 9.29 13.13
CA THR A 80 9.38 9.68 12.51
C THR A 80 8.55 8.45 12.12
N GLU A 81 9.16 7.40 11.55
CA GLU A 81 8.46 6.14 11.23
C GLU A 81 7.89 5.49 12.49
N PHE A 82 8.66 5.41 13.59
CA PHE A 82 8.18 4.86 14.87
C PHE A 82 6.97 5.63 15.41
N HIS A 83 7.07 6.95 15.51
CA HIS A 83 5.99 7.79 16.01
C HIS A 83 4.75 7.77 15.11
N THR A 84 4.94 7.66 13.79
CA THR A 84 3.85 7.52 12.84
C THR A 84 3.09 6.21 13.07
N ILE A 85 3.80 5.09 13.25
CA ILE A 85 3.18 3.79 13.54
C ILE A 85 2.43 3.85 14.88
N GLN A 86 3.03 4.47 15.91
CA GLN A 86 2.42 4.61 17.24
C GLN A 86 1.12 5.41 17.16
N PHE A 87 1.17 6.58 16.51
CA PHE A 87 -0.01 7.40 16.29
C PHE A 87 -1.13 6.60 15.64
N TRP A 88 -0.84 5.87 14.55
CA TRP A 88 -1.86 5.10 13.85
C TRP A 88 -2.36 3.89 14.63
N TYR A 89 -1.52 3.24 15.42
CA TYR A 89 -1.94 2.18 16.31
C TYR A 89 -2.97 2.71 17.32
N ASP A 90 -2.68 3.87 17.92
CA ASP A 90 -3.58 4.50 18.88
C ASP A 90 -4.89 4.98 18.24
N GLN A 91 -4.87 5.47 17.00
CA GLN A 91 -6.09 5.86 16.30
C GLN A 91 -6.93 4.67 15.84
N LEU A 92 -6.30 3.54 15.51
CA LEU A 92 -7.01 2.39 14.93
C LEU A 92 -7.43 1.34 15.97
N LYS A 93 -6.87 1.33 17.18
CA LYS A 93 -7.22 0.36 18.24
C LYS A 93 -8.69 0.41 18.67
N GLU A 94 -9.41 1.50 18.36
CA GLU A 94 -10.86 1.62 18.58
C GLU A 94 -11.68 0.70 17.66
N PHE A 95 -11.08 0.22 16.55
CA PHE A 95 -11.74 -0.64 15.58
C PHE A 95 -11.30 -2.10 15.78
N PRO A 96 -12.21 -3.03 16.11
CA PRO A 96 -11.85 -4.42 16.39
C PRO A 96 -11.38 -5.20 15.15
N ASP A 97 -11.74 -4.74 13.94
CA ASP A 97 -11.48 -5.43 12.68
C ASP A 97 -10.45 -4.73 11.78
N MET A 98 -9.82 -3.65 12.27
CA MET A 98 -8.90 -2.81 11.48
C MET A 98 -7.80 -2.25 12.38
N THR A 99 -6.52 -2.48 12.07
CA THR A 99 -5.41 -1.96 12.90
C THR A 99 -4.11 -1.78 12.11
N THR A 100 -3.04 -1.42 12.81
CA THR A 100 -1.64 -1.46 12.37
C THR A 100 -0.83 -2.25 13.41
N PHE A 101 0.46 -2.46 13.16
CA PHE A 101 1.36 -3.07 14.14
C PHE A 101 1.46 -2.21 15.39
N ARG A 102 1.44 -2.86 16.57
CA ARG A 102 1.79 -2.21 17.83
C ARG A 102 3.29 -1.95 17.86
N PRO A 103 3.76 -0.71 17.83
CA PRO A 103 5.17 -0.44 18.07
C PRO A 103 5.46 -0.59 19.57
N LEU A 104 6.63 -1.13 19.89
CA LEU A 104 7.03 -1.44 21.26
C LEU A 104 8.25 -0.61 21.68
N PHE A 105 9.22 -0.43 20.78
CA PHE A 105 10.48 0.21 21.14
C PHE A 105 11.20 0.80 19.93
N TYR A 106 11.90 1.91 20.14
CA TYR A 106 12.82 2.52 19.18
C TYR A 106 14.19 2.70 19.83
N ASP A 107 15.22 2.08 19.25
CA ASP A 107 16.61 2.22 19.68
C ASP A 107 17.35 3.15 18.72
N ARG A 108 17.51 4.41 19.15
CA ARG A 108 18.15 5.46 18.36
C ARG A 108 19.63 5.20 18.07
N ASP A 109 20.34 4.50 18.94
CA ASP A 109 21.77 4.22 18.71
C ASP A 109 21.98 3.17 17.64
N SER A 110 21.05 2.21 17.56
CA SER A 110 21.14 1.06 16.67
C SER A 110 20.29 1.19 15.41
N ASP A 111 19.56 2.30 15.25
CA ASP A 111 18.63 2.52 14.13
C ASP A 111 17.62 1.36 13.99
N CYS A 112 17.03 0.94 15.11
CA CYS A 112 16.14 -0.22 15.19
C CYS A 112 14.75 0.14 15.70
N ILE A 113 13.71 -0.44 15.09
CA ILE A 113 12.34 -0.44 15.63
C ILE A 113 11.95 -1.87 16.01
N ILE A 114 11.32 -2.03 17.17
CA ILE A 114 10.64 -3.26 17.60
C ILE A 114 9.12 -3.05 17.54
N THR A 115 8.42 -4.00 16.94
CA THR A 115 6.94 -4.08 16.97
C THR A 115 6.50 -5.45 17.48
N GLU A 116 5.25 -5.55 17.93
CA GLU A 116 4.61 -6.85 18.15
C GLU A 116 4.51 -7.61 16.82
N GLU A 117 4.69 -8.94 16.85
CA GLU A 117 4.39 -9.75 15.66
C GLU A 117 2.87 -9.80 15.48
N THR A 118 2.38 -9.35 14.33
CA THR A 118 1.00 -9.60 13.93
C THR A 118 0.93 -10.89 13.12
N PRO A 119 0.30 -11.97 13.64
CA PRO A 119 0.13 -13.19 12.88
C PRO A 119 -0.79 -12.92 11.69
N GLY A 120 -0.38 -13.25 10.48
CA GLY A 120 -1.26 -13.00 9.34
C GLY A 120 -0.69 -13.36 8.00
N LYS A 121 -1.55 -13.28 6.98
CA LYS A 121 -1.16 -13.48 5.59
C LYS A 121 -1.38 -12.21 4.79
N ASN A 122 -0.46 -11.93 3.89
CA ASN A 122 -0.60 -10.83 2.96
C ASN A 122 -1.84 -10.98 2.09
N LEU A 123 -2.63 -9.92 1.96
CA LEU A 123 -3.90 -9.94 1.23
C LEU A 123 -3.67 -10.23 -0.26
N ALA A 124 -2.58 -9.74 -0.86
CA ALA A 124 -2.21 -10.09 -2.22
C ALA A 124 -1.97 -11.60 -2.37
N ILE A 125 -1.28 -12.23 -1.41
CA ILE A 125 -1.03 -13.68 -1.41
C ILE A 125 -2.35 -14.44 -1.28
N LEU A 126 -3.24 -14.03 -0.37
CA LEU A 126 -4.54 -14.67 -0.19
C LEU A 126 -5.38 -14.61 -1.47
N ILE A 127 -5.48 -13.45 -2.13
CA ILE A 127 -6.20 -13.33 -3.40
C ILE A 127 -5.53 -14.18 -4.47
N GLN A 128 -4.20 -14.13 -4.55
CA GLN A 128 -3.44 -14.91 -5.52
C GLN A 128 -3.69 -16.41 -5.38
N GLN A 129 -3.77 -16.94 -4.16
CA GLN A 129 -3.99 -18.36 -3.92
C GLN A 129 -5.46 -18.76 -4.11
N ASN A 130 -6.39 -17.89 -3.71
CA ASN A 130 -7.77 -18.28 -3.47
C ASN A 130 -8.80 -17.71 -4.47
N ALA A 131 -8.42 -16.77 -5.33
CA ALA A 131 -9.34 -16.19 -6.35
C ALA A 131 -9.15 -16.77 -7.76
N ARG A 132 -8.26 -17.75 -7.93
CA ARG A 132 -7.95 -18.36 -9.23
C ARG A 132 -9.02 -19.34 -9.69
N PHE A 133 -9.18 -19.47 -11.00
CA PHE A 133 -10.07 -20.39 -11.69
C PHE A 133 -11.52 -20.28 -11.20
N PHE A 134 -12.05 -21.33 -10.57
CA PHE A 134 -13.42 -21.41 -10.09
C PHE A 134 -13.42 -21.51 -8.56
N PRO A 135 -13.12 -20.40 -7.84
CA PRO A 135 -13.05 -20.45 -6.39
C PRO A 135 -14.42 -20.72 -5.79
N LYS A 136 -14.46 -21.45 -4.67
CA LYS A 136 -15.69 -21.69 -3.91
C LYS A 136 -16.34 -20.37 -3.49
N THR A 137 -17.67 -20.29 -3.49
CA THR A 137 -18.41 -19.08 -3.12
C THR A 137 -18.04 -18.58 -1.72
N SER A 138 -17.86 -19.49 -0.75
CA SER A 138 -17.43 -19.14 0.61
C SER A 138 -16.08 -18.41 0.63
N ILE A 139 -15.11 -18.90 -0.12
CA ILE A 139 -13.79 -18.25 -0.27
C ILE A 139 -13.93 -16.85 -0.85
N VAL A 140 -14.75 -16.69 -1.90
CA VAL A 140 -14.99 -15.38 -2.51
C VAL A 140 -15.67 -14.43 -1.52
N ASN A 141 -16.61 -14.92 -0.68
CA ASN A 141 -17.24 -14.13 0.38
C ASN A 141 -16.20 -13.65 1.40
N THR A 142 -15.30 -14.53 1.83
CA THR A 142 -14.22 -14.19 2.76
C THR A 142 -13.29 -13.12 2.19
N LEU A 143 -12.82 -13.29 0.94
CA LEU A 143 -11.98 -12.28 0.28
C LEU A 143 -12.71 -10.96 0.08
N ALA A 144 -14.01 -11.00 -0.25
CA ALA A 144 -14.84 -9.81 -0.35
C ALA A 144 -14.98 -9.09 1.00
N ASN A 145 -15.12 -9.83 2.11
CA ASN A 145 -15.16 -9.25 3.45
C ASN A 145 -13.86 -8.52 3.80
N TYR A 146 -12.70 -9.12 3.48
CA TYR A 146 -11.40 -8.47 3.67
C TYR A 146 -11.25 -7.19 2.85
N LEU A 147 -11.74 -7.19 1.61
CA LEU A 147 -11.74 -6.00 0.75
C LEU A 147 -12.69 -4.92 1.24
N PHE A 148 -13.86 -5.30 1.75
CA PHE A 148 -14.76 -4.38 2.42
C PHE A 148 -14.08 -3.71 3.62
N LYS A 149 -13.42 -4.48 4.48
CA LYS A 149 -12.67 -3.96 5.63
C LYS A 149 -11.50 -3.07 5.22
N ALA A 150 -10.77 -3.43 4.16
CA ALA A 150 -9.72 -2.57 3.62
C ALA A 150 -10.26 -1.21 3.13
N GLY A 151 -11.44 -1.21 2.49
CA GLY A 151 -12.13 0.03 2.10
C GLY A 151 -12.52 0.88 3.30
N ARG A 152 -13.11 0.25 4.34
CA ARG A 152 -13.47 0.93 5.60
C ARG A 152 -12.25 1.51 6.31
N LEU A 153 -11.16 0.73 6.37
CA LEU A 153 -9.92 1.16 7.01
C LEU A 153 -9.39 2.42 6.34
N LEU A 154 -9.32 2.43 5.00
CA LEU A 154 -8.87 3.60 4.25
C LEU A 154 -9.78 4.81 4.49
N TYR A 155 -11.10 4.61 4.46
CA TYR A 155 -12.05 5.67 4.76
C TYR A 155 -11.79 6.29 6.14
N HIS A 156 -11.70 5.48 7.20
CA HIS A 156 -11.45 5.97 8.56
C HIS A 156 -10.09 6.67 8.69
N PHE A 157 -9.04 6.11 8.08
CA PHE A 157 -7.70 6.72 8.02
C PHE A 157 -7.76 8.13 7.41
N GLN A 158 -8.46 8.29 6.29
CA GLN A 158 -8.57 9.57 5.59
C GLN A 158 -9.50 10.56 6.30
N GLN A 159 -10.56 10.10 6.95
CA GLN A 159 -11.42 10.98 7.76
C GLN A 159 -10.66 11.58 8.95
N LYS A 160 -9.81 10.79 9.63
CA LYS A 160 -9.01 11.25 10.78
C LYS A 160 -7.90 12.25 10.38
N THR A 161 -7.56 12.33 9.10
CA THR A 161 -6.48 13.17 8.58
C THR A 161 -6.93 14.24 7.61
N ARG A 162 -8.25 14.48 7.55
CA ARG A 162 -8.83 15.54 6.76
C ARG A 162 -8.20 16.89 7.12
N GLN A 163 -7.79 17.62 6.09
CA GLN A 163 -7.23 18.97 6.18
C GLN A 163 -8.28 19.99 5.75
N ASP A 164 -8.07 21.25 6.10
CA ASP A 164 -8.94 22.35 5.65
C ASP A 164 -8.64 22.76 4.20
N ALA A 165 -7.40 22.56 3.74
CA ALA A 165 -7.01 22.83 2.37
C ALA A 165 -7.77 21.93 1.39
N LEU A 166 -8.23 22.52 0.28
CA LEU A 166 -8.85 21.78 -0.81
C LEU A 166 -7.79 21.29 -1.79
N TYR A 167 -8.00 20.11 -2.36
CA TYR A 167 -7.09 19.55 -3.34
C TYR A 167 -7.17 20.29 -4.68
N ASP A 168 -6.02 20.69 -5.22
CA ASP A 168 -5.91 21.29 -6.54
C ASP A 168 -5.73 20.23 -7.64
N TYR A 169 -6.77 20.04 -8.46
CA TYR A 169 -6.74 19.12 -9.60
C TYR A 169 -5.70 19.49 -10.66
N GLN A 170 -5.26 20.73 -10.74
CA GLN A 170 -4.23 21.13 -11.70
C GLN A 170 -2.91 20.40 -11.42
N THR A 171 -2.56 20.22 -10.14
CA THR A 171 -1.38 19.43 -9.72
C THR A 171 -1.45 17.97 -10.20
N LEU A 172 -2.64 17.36 -10.23
CA LEU A 172 -2.83 16.01 -10.77
C LEU A 172 -2.60 15.98 -12.28
N ILE A 173 -3.14 16.95 -13.02
CA ILE A 173 -2.99 17.04 -14.48
C ILE A 173 -1.51 17.19 -14.84
N GLU A 174 -0.77 17.99 -14.09
CA GLU A 174 0.69 18.16 -14.25
C GLU A 174 1.46 16.86 -13.94
N ASP A 175 1.14 16.16 -12.83
CA ASP A 175 1.72 14.86 -12.48
C ASP A 175 1.47 13.80 -13.56
N VAL A 176 0.27 13.80 -14.13
CA VAL A 176 -0.12 12.93 -15.24
C VAL A 176 0.65 13.31 -16.50
N ASP A 177 0.75 14.60 -16.82
CA ASP A 177 1.45 15.07 -18.02
C ASP A 177 2.93 14.68 -18.03
N ILE A 178 3.61 14.78 -16.89
CA ILE A 178 5.00 14.33 -16.74
C ILE A 178 5.15 12.86 -17.12
N ARG A 179 4.21 11.99 -16.71
CA ARG A 179 4.22 10.56 -17.07
C ARG A 179 3.92 10.33 -18.53
N LEU A 180 2.95 11.06 -19.10
CA LEU A 180 2.60 10.95 -20.51
C LEU A 180 3.78 11.35 -21.40
N LYS A 181 4.45 12.47 -21.08
CA LYS A 181 5.69 12.89 -21.75
C LYS A 181 6.75 11.78 -21.72
N GLN A 182 6.96 11.15 -20.56
CA GLN A 182 7.89 10.02 -20.45
C GLN A 182 7.47 8.82 -21.30
N LEU A 183 6.17 8.51 -21.37
CA LEU A 183 5.66 7.43 -22.23
C LEU A 183 5.87 7.75 -23.71
N VAL A 184 5.69 9.01 -24.15
CA VAL A 184 5.95 9.45 -25.52
C VAL A 184 7.43 9.29 -25.88
N THR A 185 8.34 9.59 -24.94
CA THR A 185 9.79 9.49 -25.18
C THR A 185 10.32 8.06 -25.28
N ILE A 186 9.55 7.05 -24.88
CA ILE A 186 9.97 5.64 -24.86
C ILE A 186 9.27 4.89 -26.01
N PRO A 187 9.94 4.59 -27.14
CA PRO A 187 9.27 3.96 -28.29
C PRO A 187 8.57 2.64 -27.95
N ALA A 188 9.15 1.84 -27.04
CA ALA A 188 8.55 0.59 -26.57
C ALA A 188 7.18 0.78 -25.88
N ALA A 189 6.89 1.96 -25.35
CA ALA A 189 5.58 2.29 -24.78
C ALA A 189 4.48 2.37 -25.83
N GLY A 190 4.81 2.59 -27.11
CA GLY A 190 3.85 2.73 -28.21
C GLY A 190 2.74 3.73 -27.91
N PHE A 191 3.11 4.83 -27.26
CA PHE A 191 2.23 5.91 -26.83
C PHE A 191 2.65 7.17 -27.58
N THR A 192 1.75 7.78 -28.33
CA THR A 192 2.07 8.90 -29.23
C THR A 192 1.75 10.26 -28.60
N GLU A 193 2.26 11.33 -29.19
CA GLU A 193 1.87 12.69 -28.78
C GLU A 193 0.35 12.92 -28.97
N SER A 194 -0.26 12.32 -30.00
CA SER A 194 -1.72 12.36 -30.17
C SER A 194 -2.45 11.68 -29.01
N ASP A 195 -1.98 10.51 -28.54
CA ASP A 195 -2.56 9.84 -27.37
C ASP A 195 -2.43 10.71 -26.12
N ARG A 196 -1.29 11.36 -25.91
CA ARG A 196 -1.07 12.33 -24.81
C ARG A 196 -2.10 13.47 -24.87
N GLN A 197 -2.25 14.11 -26.03
CA GLN A 197 -3.21 15.21 -26.19
C GLN A 197 -4.65 14.77 -25.93
N GLN A 198 -5.05 13.58 -26.39
CA GLN A 198 -6.39 13.04 -26.10
C GLN A 198 -6.64 12.84 -24.60
N VAL A 199 -5.65 12.36 -23.86
CA VAL A 199 -5.74 12.24 -22.40
C VAL A 199 -5.89 13.62 -21.76
N LEU A 200 -5.04 14.59 -22.11
CA LEU A 200 -5.09 15.94 -21.53
C LEU A 200 -6.41 16.65 -21.84
N GLN A 201 -6.93 16.50 -23.06
CA GLN A 201 -8.25 17.01 -23.44
C GLN A 201 -9.39 16.39 -22.62
N PHE A 202 -9.30 15.10 -22.28
CA PHE A 202 -10.25 14.46 -21.36
C PHE A 202 -10.23 15.12 -19.99
N TYR A 203 -9.05 15.31 -19.38
CA TYR A 203 -8.94 16.02 -18.10
C TYR A 203 -9.51 17.44 -18.19
N GLN A 204 -9.11 18.20 -19.22
CA GLN A 204 -9.54 19.59 -19.37
C GLN A 204 -11.06 19.71 -19.56
N ARG A 205 -11.68 18.81 -20.32
CA ARG A 205 -13.13 18.80 -20.55
C ARG A 205 -13.91 18.58 -19.26
N HIS A 206 -13.42 17.70 -18.39
CA HIS A 206 -14.10 17.33 -17.16
C HIS A 206 -13.61 18.09 -15.92
N LEU A 207 -12.62 18.97 -16.06
CA LEU A 207 -12.03 19.69 -14.93
C LEU A 207 -13.07 20.52 -14.18
N THR A 208 -13.93 21.25 -14.90
CA THR A 208 -15.00 22.05 -14.28
C THR A 208 -15.99 21.19 -13.50
N GLU A 209 -16.31 19.98 -13.99
CA GLU A 209 -17.18 19.04 -13.28
C GLU A 209 -16.50 18.51 -12.01
N ALA A 210 -15.23 18.09 -12.12
CA ALA A 210 -14.44 17.63 -10.98
C ALA A 210 -14.30 18.72 -9.90
N GLN A 211 -14.11 19.98 -10.30
CA GLN A 211 -13.99 21.14 -9.40
C GLN A 211 -15.28 21.48 -8.65
N LYS A 212 -16.46 21.10 -9.16
CA LYS A 212 -17.73 21.25 -8.41
C LYS A 212 -17.74 20.40 -7.14
N ARG A 213 -16.95 19.32 -7.11
CA ARG A 213 -16.75 18.49 -5.93
C ARG A 213 -15.48 18.94 -5.21
N ALA A 214 -15.64 19.82 -4.24
CA ALA A 214 -14.55 20.21 -3.36
C ALA A 214 -14.16 19.02 -2.46
N PHE A 215 -12.95 18.50 -2.66
CA PHE A 215 -12.39 17.49 -1.77
C PHE A 215 -11.34 18.13 -0.86
N PRO A 216 -11.47 17.98 0.46
CA PRO A 216 -10.38 18.31 1.38
C PRO A 216 -9.18 17.41 1.07
N GLU A 217 -7.98 17.96 1.24
CA GLU A 217 -6.79 17.13 1.30
C GLU A 217 -6.87 16.19 2.51
N VAL A 218 -6.26 15.03 2.37
CA VAL A 218 -6.07 14.06 3.45
C VAL A 218 -4.61 13.64 3.48
N ILE A 219 -4.19 13.01 4.57
CA ILE A 219 -2.92 12.29 4.55
C ILE A 219 -3.12 10.98 3.76
N LEU A 220 -2.23 10.74 2.83
CA LEU A 220 -2.15 9.56 1.98
C LEU A 220 -1.11 8.60 2.54
N HIS A 221 -1.42 7.31 2.51
CA HIS A 221 -0.45 6.25 2.70
C HIS A 221 0.54 6.16 1.54
N ARG A 222 0.14 6.56 0.32
CA ARG A 222 0.90 6.53 -0.96
C ARG A 222 1.21 5.15 -1.52
N ASP A 223 1.24 4.14 -0.66
CA ASP A 223 1.37 2.74 -1.02
C ASP A 223 0.24 1.87 -0.45
N PHE A 224 -0.98 2.41 -0.37
CA PHE A 224 -2.14 1.63 0.02
C PHE A 224 -2.49 0.61 -1.06
N GLY A 225 -1.97 -0.60 -0.91
CA GLY A 225 -2.15 -1.69 -1.86
C GLY A 225 -2.24 -3.04 -1.17
N LEU A 226 -2.62 -4.07 -1.93
CA LEU A 226 -2.78 -5.45 -1.46
C LEU A 226 -1.53 -6.00 -0.76
N GLY A 227 -0.34 -5.55 -1.18
CA GLY A 227 0.95 -5.93 -0.59
C GLY A 227 1.21 -5.31 0.79
N ASN A 228 0.55 -4.20 1.12
CA ASN A 228 0.70 -3.50 2.38
C ASN A 228 -0.48 -3.74 3.34
N LEU A 229 -1.28 -4.76 3.04
CA LEU A 229 -2.39 -5.23 3.86
C LEU A 229 -2.15 -6.69 4.27
N LEU A 230 -2.23 -6.94 5.57
CA LEU A 230 -2.20 -8.26 6.17
C LEU A 230 -3.59 -8.61 6.70
N VAL A 231 -3.90 -9.90 6.68
CA VAL A 231 -5.11 -10.46 7.28
C VAL A 231 -4.70 -11.28 8.50
N SER A 232 -5.15 -10.84 9.68
CA SER A 232 -4.95 -11.51 10.97
C SER A 232 -6.31 -11.97 11.51
N GLY A 233 -6.64 -13.25 11.32
CA GLY A 233 -7.98 -13.76 11.60
C GLY A 233 -9.05 -13.03 10.78
N ASP A 234 -9.86 -12.21 11.45
CA ASP A 234 -10.89 -11.39 10.83
C ASP A 234 -10.47 -9.91 10.69
N ALA A 235 -9.32 -9.50 11.20
CA ALA A 235 -8.84 -8.12 11.12
C ALA A 235 -8.00 -7.86 9.86
N ILE A 236 -8.09 -6.63 9.33
CA ILE A 236 -7.16 -6.08 8.34
C ILE A 236 -6.11 -5.23 9.05
N VAL A 237 -4.85 -5.52 8.76
CA VAL A 237 -3.71 -4.78 9.33
C VAL A 237 -2.97 -4.09 8.20
N VAL A 238 -2.93 -2.76 8.24
CA VAL A 238 -2.15 -1.95 7.29
C VAL A 238 -0.74 -1.75 7.81
N HIS A 239 0.25 -1.67 6.91
CA HIS A 239 1.63 -1.41 7.29
C HIS A 239 2.40 -0.58 6.26
N ASP A 240 3.59 -0.12 6.66
CA ASP A 240 4.53 0.68 5.86
C ASP A 240 4.09 2.15 5.64
N PHE A 241 4.01 2.91 6.73
CA PHE A 241 3.67 4.34 6.73
C PHE A 241 4.85 5.26 6.39
N ASN A 242 5.91 4.77 5.76
CA ASN A 242 7.14 5.56 5.53
C ASN A 242 7.01 6.65 4.45
N ARG A 243 5.86 6.76 3.79
CA ARG A 243 5.62 7.66 2.65
C ARG A 243 4.34 8.46 2.82
N LEU A 244 4.05 8.91 4.03
CA LEU A 244 2.88 9.77 4.23
C LEU A 244 3.05 11.11 3.51
N GLU A 245 2.00 11.55 2.83
CA GLU A 245 1.98 12.80 2.06
C GLU A 245 0.56 13.35 2.01
N LYS A 246 0.38 14.66 1.84
CA LYS A 246 -0.94 15.24 1.62
C LYS A 246 -1.41 14.97 0.19
N GLY A 247 -2.72 14.87 0.00
CA GLY A 247 -3.32 14.91 -1.33
C GLY A 247 -4.76 14.44 -1.36
N HIS A 248 -5.25 14.16 -2.57
CA HIS A 248 -6.63 13.76 -2.78
C HIS A 248 -6.91 12.34 -2.25
N PRO A 249 -8.02 12.10 -1.53
CA PRO A 249 -8.34 10.78 -0.96
C PRO A 249 -8.38 9.64 -1.99
N TYR A 250 -8.72 9.95 -3.24
CA TYR A 250 -8.76 8.96 -4.30
C TYR A 250 -7.40 8.42 -4.76
N PHE A 251 -6.27 9.04 -4.36
CA PHE A 251 -4.94 8.50 -4.70
C PHE A 251 -4.76 7.07 -4.19
N ASP A 252 -4.96 6.85 -2.90
CA ASP A 252 -4.83 5.52 -2.29
C ASP A 252 -6.01 4.62 -2.66
N PHE A 253 -7.22 5.20 -2.71
CA PHE A 253 -8.42 4.45 -3.02
C PHE A 253 -8.31 3.75 -4.39
N THR A 254 -7.96 4.52 -5.41
CA THR A 254 -7.82 4.00 -6.78
C THR A 254 -6.57 3.14 -6.96
N ARG A 255 -5.54 3.26 -6.11
CA ARG A 255 -4.32 2.43 -6.17
C ARG A 255 -4.64 0.96 -5.89
N LEU A 256 -5.33 0.66 -4.79
CA LEU A 256 -5.72 -0.72 -4.47
C LEU A 256 -6.69 -1.27 -5.52
N TYR A 257 -7.69 -0.48 -5.91
CA TYR A 257 -8.63 -0.88 -6.96
C TYR A 257 -7.90 -1.21 -8.28
N HIS A 258 -6.88 -0.43 -8.65
CA HIS A 258 -6.02 -0.69 -9.81
C HIS A 258 -5.31 -2.03 -9.70
N GLN A 259 -4.76 -2.39 -8.55
CA GLN A 259 -4.14 -3.70 -8.37
C GLN A 259 -5.13 -4.86 -8.57
N LEU A 260 -6.39 -4.69 -8.17
CA LEU A 260 -7.45 -5.66 -8.47
C LEU A 260 -7.76 -5.71 -9.97
N GLU A 261 -7.87 -4.55 -10.64
CA GLU A 261 -8.12 -4.49 -12.09
C GLU A 261 -7.01 -5.22 -12.86
N MET A 262 -5.75 -5.09 -12.44
CA MET A 262 -4.62 -5.81 -13.06
C MET A 262 -4.75 -7.33 -12.93
N LEU A 263 -5.54 -7.87 -12.01
CA LEU A 263 -5.82 -9.32 -11.96
C LEU A 263 -6.72 -9.77 -13.11
N LEU A 264 -7.59 -8.91 -13.64
CA LEU A 264 -8.36 -9.21 -14.86
C LEU A 264 -7.46 -9.43 -16.06
N TYR A 265 -6.19 -9.02 -15.96
CA TYR A 265 -5.20 -9.27 -16.98
C TYR A 265 -4.54 -10.65 -16.85
N LYS A 266 -4.97 -11.53 -15.96
CA LYS A 266 -4.46 -12.91 -15.97
C LYS A 266 -5.62 -13.85 -16.26
N PRO A 267 -5.50 -14.75 -17.25
CA PRO A 267 -6.61 -15.61 -17.67
C PRO A 267 -7.10 -16.56 -16.55
N ILE A 268 -6.26 -16.76 -15.53
CA ILE A 268 -6.59 -17.53 -14.34
C ILE A 268 -7.60 -16.82 -13.40
N TYR A 269 -7.90 -15.53 -13.57
CA TYR A 269 -8.89 -14.85 -12.74
C TYR A 269 -10.18 -14.58 -13.52
N ARG A 270 -11.31 -14.92 -12.91
CA ARG A 270 -12.63 -14.71 -13.53
C ARG A 270 -13.09 -13.27 -13.33
N PRO A 271 -13.54 -12.56 -14.38
CA PRO A 271 -14.02 -11.19 -14.26
C PRO A 271 -15.10 -11.00 -13.20
N LYS A 272 -16.09 -11.90 -13.12
CA LYS A 272 -17.17 -11.84 -12.11
C LYS A 272 -16.63 -11.89 -10.67
N VAL A 273 -15.58 -12.67 -10.41
CA VAL A 273 -14.97 -12.76 -9.08
C VAL A 273 -14.27 -11.45 -8.74
N ILE A 274 -13.41 -10.95 -9.63
CA ILE A 274 -12.67 -9.71 -9.37
C ILE A 274 -13.60 -8.50 -9.24
N ARG A 275 -14.63 -8.39 -10.09
CA ARG A 275 -15.65 -7.34 -9.99
C ARG A 275 -16.34 -7.38 -8.62
N ARG A 276 -16.68 -8.57 -8.12
CA ARG A 276 -17.25 -8.74 -6.78
C ARG A 276 -16.31 -8.27 -5.66
N LEU A 277 -15.01 -8.54 -5.76
CA LEU A 277 -14.00 -8.06 -4.80
C LEU A 277 -13.88 -6.53 -4.85
N GLN A 278 -13.86 -5.95 -6.05
CA GLN A 278 -13.85 -4.51 -6.26
C GLN A 278 -15.10 -3.83 -5.71
N ASP A 279 -16.28 -4.40 -5.94
CA ASP A 279 -17.54 -3.85 -5.43
C ASP A 279 -17.59 -3.92 -3.90
N ALA A 280 -17.00 -4.96 -3.30
CA ALA A 280 -16.88 -5.04 -1.84
C ALA A 280 -15.96 -3.94 -1.29
N TYR A 281 -14.84 -3.67 -1.96
CA TYR A 281 -13.94 -2.57 -1.60
C TYR A 281 -14.62 -1.19 -1.73
N PHE A 282 -15.37 -0.96 -2.81
CA PHE A 282 -16.15 0.27 -3.00
C PHE A 282 -17.17 0.47 -1.87
N ARG A 283 -17.96 -0.57 -1.57
CA ARG A 283 -18.93 -0.52 -0.46
C ARG A 283 -18.25 -0.26 0.88
N GLY A 284 -17.08 -0.87 1.10
CA GLY A 284 -16.30 -0.66 2.32
C GLY A 284 -15.87 0.79 2.50
N TYR A 285 -15.42 1.41 1.42
CA TYR A 285 -15.03 2.82 1.44
C TYR A 285 -16.23 3.79 1.49
N GLY A 286 -17.45 3.30 1.23
CA GLY A 286 -18.65 4.14 1.12
C GLY A 286 -18.78 4.85 -0.23
N PHE A 287 -18.13 4.34 -1.28
CA PHE A 287 -18.17 4.94 -2.62
C PHE A 287 -19.37 4.43 -3.42
N SER A 288 -20.33 5.32 -3.70
CA SER A 288 -21.63 4.97 -4.30
C SER A 288 -21.70 5.24 -5.80
N GLU A 289 -20.93 6.22 -6.28
CA GLU A 289 -20.92 6.73 -7.65
C GLU A 289 -20.28 5.73 -8.61
N GLY A 290 -19.41 4.86 -8.08
CA GLY A 290 -18.84 3.75 -8.80
C GLY A 290 -17.91 4.15 -9.94
N ARG A 291 -17.78 3.27 -10.93
CA ARG A 291 -16.71 3.35 -11.96
C ARG A 291 -16.93 4.47 -12.99
N GLN A 292 -18.13 5.04 -13.03
CA GLN A 292 -18.48 6.11 -13.97
C GLN A 292 -18.16 7.50 -13.41
N ASP A 293 -17.80 7.59 -12.13
CA ASP A 293 -17.39 8.86 -11.53
C ASP A 293 -16.12 9.40 -12.21
N VAL A 294 -16.18 10.67 -12.60
CA VAL A 294 -15.13 11.31 -13.38
C VAL A 294 -13.86 11.52 -12.57
N VAL A 295 -14.01 11.90 -11.28
CA VAL A 295 -12.88 12.10 -10.37
C VAL A 295 -12.18 10.78 -10.08
N PHE A 296 -12.93 9.69 -9.88
CA PHE A 296 -12.36 8.36 -9.79
C PHE A 296 -11.51 8.03 -11.02
N ASN A 297 -12.04 8.27 -12.22
CA ASN A 297 -11.34 7.98 -13.47
C ASN A 297 -10.06 8.80 -13.66
N PHE A 298 -9.99 10.04 -13.16
CA PHE A 298 -8.77 10.84 -13.15
C PHE A 298 -7.64 10.11 -12.40
N PHE A 299 -7.85 9.79 -11.12
CA PHE A 299 -6.81 9.11 -10.33
C PHE A 299 -6.53 7.69 -10.82
N PHE A 300 -7.56 7.02 -11.35
CA PHE A 300 -7.40 5.69 -11.90
C PHE A 300 -6.48 5.66 -13.13
N LEU A 301 -6.70 6.58 -14.09
CA LEU A 301 -5.84 6.73 -15.26
C LEU A 301 -4.39 7.03 -14.87
N ARG A 302 -4.19 7.89 -13.86
CA ARG A 302 -2.85 8.20 -13.32
C ARG A 302 -2.10 6.94 -12.86
N HIS A 303 -2.78 5.98 -12.21
CA HIS A 303 -2.16 4.70 -11.84
C HIS A 303 -1.86 3.81 -13.04
N PHE A 304 -2.74 3.81 -14.06
CA PHE A 304 -2.49 3.12 -15.33
C PHE A 304 -1.21 3.62 -16.01
N PHE A 305 -1.03 4.95 -16.11
CA PHE A 305 0.19 5.53 -16.72
C PHE A 305 1.43 5.20 -15.90
N THR A 306 1.33 5.24 -14.57
CA THR A 306 2.43 4.86 -13.68
C THR A 306 2.83 3.40 -13.88
N HIS A 307 1.85 2.49 -13.98
CA HIS A 307 2.12 1.07 -14.21
C HIS A 307 2.67 0.79 -15.60
N LEU A 308 2.11 1.42 -16.65
CA LEU A 308 2.62 1.29 -18.01
C LEU A 308 4.08 1.76 -18.09
N LEU A 309 4.41 2.89 -17.44
CA LEU A 309 5.78 3.39 -17.36
C LEU A 309 6.72 2.42 -16.63
N GLY A 310 6.23 1.77 -15.56
CA GLY A 310 6.97 0.71 -14.87
C GLY A 310 7.28 -0.48 -15.80
N LEU A 311 6.27 -0.97 -16.53
CA LEU A 311 6.41 -2.09 -17.46
C LEU A 311 7.45 -1.83 -18.56
N VAL A 312 7.41 -0.63 -19.15
CA VAL A 312 8.34 -0.28 -20.24
C VAL A 312 9.77 -0.07 -19.76
N ARG A 313 9.97 0.31 -18.49
CA ARG A 313 11.30 0.44 -17.88
C ARG A 313 11.89 -0.90 -17.44
N SER A 314 11.05 -1.89 -17.11
CA SER A 314 11.48 -3.21 -16.64
C SER A 314 11.72 -4.24 -17.76
N SER A 315 11.83 -3.82 -19.03
CA SER A 315 11.75 -4.71 -20.20
C SER A 315 12.97 -5.62 -20.45
N GLU A 316 13.91 -5.76 -19.50
CA GLU A 316 15.11 -6.60 -19.60
C GLU A 316 14.83 -8.11 -19.38
N SER A 317 13.68 -8.61 -19.83
CA SER A 317 13.19 -9.93 -19.44
C SER A 317 12.99 -10.89 -20.62
N SER A 318 12.82 -12.18 -20.28
CA SER A 318 12.64 -13.30 -21.20
C SER A 318 11.56 -13.06 -22.26
N ILE A 319 11.59 -13.84 -23.36
CA ILE A 319 10.60 -13.75 -24.45
C ILE A 319 9.15 -13.79 -23.93
N LEU A 320 8.86 -14.67 -22.97
CA LEU A 320 7.54 -14.79 -22.35
C LEU A 320 7.12 -13.50 -21.63
N SER A 321 8.05 -12.85 -20.94
CA SER A 321 7.80 -11.58 -20.27
C SER A 321 7.54 -10.45 -21.27
N ARG A 322 8.24 -10.45 -22.42
CA ARG A 322 7.99 -9.49 -23.51
C ARG A 322 6.59 -9.67 -24.11
N LEU A 323 6.17 -10.91 -24.38
CA LEU A 323 4.83 -11.22 -24.87
C LEU A 323 3.75 -10.78 -23.88
N TYR A 324 3.91 -11.14 -22.60
CA TYR A 324 3.00 -10.72 -21.54
C TYR A 324 2.93 -9.19 -21.43
N SER A 325 4.07 -8.50 -21.42
CA SER A 325 4.13 -7.04 -21.31
C SER A 325 3.47 -6.35 -22.50
N SER A 326 3.68 -6.85 -23.72
CA SER A 326 3.02 -6.35 -24.93
C SER A 326 1.50 -6.48 -24.83
N TRP A 327 1.03 -7.65 -24.39
CA TRP A 327 -0.39 -7.88 -24.21
C TRP A 327 -0.99 -6.99 -23.10
N VAL A 328 -0.31 -6.85 -21.95
CA VAL A 328 -0.75 -5.95 -20.87
C VAL A 328 -0.81 -4.49 -21.36
N LYS A 329 0.19 -4.03 -22.12
CA LYS A 329 0.20 -2.69 -22.74
C LYS A 329 -1.00 -2.49 -23.66
N HIS A 330 -1.28 -3.45 -24.53
CA HIS A 330 -2.45 -3.39 -25.40
C HIS A 330 -3.76 -3.26 -24.61
N ARG A 331 -3.91 -4.04 -23.53
CA ARG A 331 -5.07 -3.94 -22.63
C ARG A 331 -5.19 -2.59 -21.95
N HIS A 332 -4.07 -2.01 -21.50
CA HIS A 332 -4.06 -0.65 -20.93
C HIS A 332 -4.54 0.38 -21.94
N GLN A 333 -4.00 0.35 -23.17
CA GLN A 333 -4.39 1.29 -24.22
C GLN A 333 -5.87 1.18 -24.59
N GLN A 334 -6.40 -0.05 -24.72
CA GLN A 334 -7.83 -0.26 -24.92
C GLN A 334 -8.67 0.33 -23.78
N TYR A 335 -8.23 0.14 -22.53
CA TYR A 335 -8.95 0.63 -21.36
C TYR A 335 -8.94 2.17 -21.28
N ILE A 336 -7.78 2.80 -21.48
CA ILE A 336 -7.62 4.26 -21.52
C ILE A 336 -8.54 4.86 -22.60
N ARG A 337 -8.53 4.30 -23.81
CA ARG A 337 -9.40 4.76 -24.90
C ARG A 337 -10.88 4.64 -24.54
N ARG A 338 -11.29 3.57 -23.87
CA ARG A 338 -12.68 3.41 -23.41
C ARG A 338 -13.09 4.48 -22.41
N ILE A 339 -12.26 4.78 -21.41
CA ILE A 339 -12.56 5.87 -20.46
C ILE A 339 -12.72 7.21 -21.19
N ILE A 340 -11.76 7.54 -22.07
CA ILE A 340 -11.78 8.80 -22.83
C ILE A 340 -13.01 8.89 -23.75
N GLN A 341 -13.46 7.76 -24.30
CA GLN A 341 -14.63 7.70 -25.18
C GLN A 341 -15.96 7.72 -24.41
N GLN A 342 -16.03 7.12 -23.22
CA GLN A 342 -17.23 7.11 -22.38
C GLN A 342 -17.49 8.46 -21.70
N GLY A 343 -16.45 9.29 -21.53
CA GLY A 343 -16.56 10.71 -21.14
C GLY A 343 -16.80 11.67 -22.31
N ARG A 344 -17.29 11.18 -23.45
CA ARG A 344 -17.84 12.04 -24.52
C ARG A 344 -19.34 12.08 -24.36
#